data_AF-H5TP57-F1
#
_entry.id   AF-H5TP57-F1
#
_cell.length_a   1.000
_cell.length_b   1.000
_cell.length_c   1.000
_cell.angle_alpha   90.00
_cell.angle_beta   90.00
_cell.angle_gamma   90.00
#
_symmetry.space_group_name_H-M   'P 1'
#
loop_
_entity.id
_entity.type
_entity.pdbx_description
1 polymer ?
#
loop_
_entity_poly.entity_id
_entity_poly.type
_entity_poly.pdbx_seq_one_letter_code
_entity_poly.pdbx_strand_id
1 'polypeptide(L)'
;MIVVTAPKATDTTATLTAFEKGADKSWKPAFGPTKAFLGSQGMGEPKDNVPRTPEGTFALDQAFGREANPGTKMPYFQATRQDWWDSNMKSPTYNTHVRSAKSPGGDSENLYDSGPVYDYAVNIAHNPQRVPGKASAMFLHVTNGEPTQGCVAIDRELMKKILVWLDPAKHPKITIGVNAAAPTGDAPSTTAPSGTTPTTPTTPTTPSLPGVSDILGDKGLSDLLTQLVNLIPTLLGTK
;
A
#
# COMPACT_ATOMS: atom_id res chain seq x y z
N MET A 1 -0.53 -3.85 20.15
CA MET A 1 -0.72 -2.66 19.28
C MET A 1 0.60 -1.93 19.19
N ILE A 2 1.00 -1.46 18.03
CA ILE A 2 2.13 -0.55 17.86
C ILE A 2 1.57 0.82 17.51
N VAL A 3 2.09 1.90 18.10
CA VAL A 3 1.75 3.28 17.73
C VAL A 3 3.01 3.97 17.23
N VAL A 4 2.91 4.57 16.06
CA VAL A 4 3.95 5.40 15.43
C VAL A 4 3.37 6.81 15.30
N THR A 5 4.01 7.76 15.94
CA THR A 5 3.48 9.11 16.05
C THR A 5 4.54 10.17 15.78
N ALA A 6 4.17 11.21 15.05
CA ALA A 6 4.99 12.39 14.80
C ALA A 6 4.20 13.69 15.06
N PRO A 7 4.86 14.79 15.43
CA PRO A 7 4.20 16.08 15.60
C PRO A 7 3.56 16.65 14.33
N LYS A 8 4.15 16.40 13.17
CA LYS A 8 3.66 16.88 11.86
C LYS A 8 3.68 15.77 10.82
N ALA A 9 2.73 15.82 9.88
CA ALA A 9 2.67 14.87 8.77
C ALA A 9 3.93 14.91 7.88
N THR A 10 4.62 16.05 7.81
CA THR A 10 5.85 16.22 7.01
C THR A 10 7.11 15.70 7.70
N ASP A 11 7.04 15.28 8.97
CA ASP A 11 8.23 14.83 9.70
C ASP A 11 8.69 13.47 9.15
N THR A 12 10.00 13.34 8.89
CA THR A 12 10.61 12.10 8.40
C THR A 12 11.07 11.16 9.51
N THR A 13 10.85 11.57 10.76
CA THR A 13 11.13 10.77 11.96
C THR A 13 9.92 10.80 12.88
N ALA A 14 9.72 9.71 13.61
CA ALA A 14 8.61 9.51 14.52
C ALA A 14 9.05 8.85 15.83
N THR A 15 8.13 8.74 16.78
CA THR A 15 8.26 7.88 17.95
C THR A 15 7.42 6.62 17.74
N LEU A 16 8.04 5.45 17.92
CA LEU A 16 7.36 4.16 17.96
C LEU A 16 7.27 3.67 19.42
N THR A 17 6.07 3.27 19.84
CA THR A 17 5.83 2.59 21.11
C THR A 17 4.96 1.36 20.86
N ALA A 18 5.39 0.19 21.33
CA ALA A 18 4.61 -1.04 21.31
C ALA A 18 3.87 -1.20 22.64
N PHE A 19 2.57 -1.47 22.58
CA PHE A 19 1.68 -1.65 23.73
C PHE A 19 1.10 -3.07 23.77
N GLU A 20 1.10 -3.65 24.96
CA GLU A 20 0.42 -4.90 25.29
C GLU A 20 -0.88 -4.59 26.05
N LYS A 21 -1.95 -5.30 25.71
CA LYS A 21 -3.21 -5.23 26.46
C LYS A 21 -3.19 -6.28 27.57
N GLY A 22 -3.24 -5.84 28.82
CA GLY A 22 -3.31 -6.71 29.98
C GLY A 22 -4.67 -7.39 30.13
N ALA A 23 -4.75 -8.39 31.01
CA ALA A 23 -6.00 -9.07 31.35
C ALA A 23 -7.06 -8.13 31.96
N ASP A 24 -6.60 -7.06 32.62
CA ASP A 24 -7.41 -5.95 33.14
C ASP A 24 -7.92 -5.00 32.05
N LYS A 25 -7.67 -5.32 30.76
CA LYS A 25 -7.96 -4.51 29.58
C LYS A 25 -7.20 -3.19 29.50
N SER A 26 -6.24 -2.94 30.40
CA SER A 26 -5.37 -1.77 30.33
C SER A 26 -4.26 -1.99 29.31
N TRP A 27 -3.84 -0.92 28.65
CA TRP A 27 -2.69 -0.94 27.74
C TRP A 27 -1.45 -0.48 28.49
N LYS A 28 -0.36 -1.24 28.35
CA LYS A 28 0.95 -0.91 28.93
C LYS A 28 2.03 -0.96 27.86
N PRO A 29 3.01 -0.04 27.86
CA PRO A 29 4.16 -0.14 26.98
C PRO A 29 4.91 -1.46 27.21
N ALA A 30 5.09 -2.23 26.14
CA ALA A 30 5.95 -3.41 26.09
C ALA A 30 7.35 -3.02 25.59
N PHE A 31 7.42 -2.12 24.62
CA PHE A 31 8.67 -1.57 24.08
C PHE A 31 8.53 -0.10 23.70
N GLY A 32 9.66 0.61 23.69
CA GLY A 32 9.72 2.03 23.41
C GLY A 32 9.32 2.90 24.63
N PRO A 33 9.14 4.22 24.43
CA PRO A 33 9.23 4.94 23.17
C PRO A 33 10.64 4.87 22.55
N THR A 34 10.71 4.74 21.23
CA THR A 34 11.98 4.76 20.47
C THR A 34 11.85 5.63 19.23
N LYS A 35 12.98 6.09 18.69
CA LYS A 35 13.02 6.76 17.39
C LYS A 35 12.67 5.77 16.28
N ALA A 36 11.82 6.21 15.35
CA ALA A 36 11.51 5.55 14.10
C ALA A 36 11.74 6.50 12.92
N PHE A 37 11.98 5.95 11.75
CA PHE A 37 12.13 6.68 10.49
C PHE A 37 10.93 6.40 9.60
N LEU A 38 10.46 7.45 8.91
CA LEU A 38 9.30 7.43 8.02
C LEU A 38 9.75 7.72 6.58
N GLY A 39 8.78 7.73 5.66
CA GLY A 39 8.99 8.17 4.30
C GLY A 39 9.68 9.54 4.21
N SER A 40 10.49 9.76 3.18
CA SER A 40 11.13 11.07 2.94
C SER A 40 10.14 12.21 2.66
N GLN A 41 8.88 11.92 2.32
CA GLN A 41 7.76 12.87 2.29
C GLN A 41 6.86 12.81 3.54
N GLY A 42 7.34 12.21 4.63
CA GLY A 42 6.61 12.03 5.88
C GLY A 42 5.50 10.98 5.78
N MET A 43 4.33 11.29 6.32
CA MET A 43 3.16 10.42 6.39
C MET A 43 1.92 11.05 5.73
N GLY A 44 0.95 10.23 5.34
CA GLY A 44 -0.35 10.68 4.82
C GLY A 44 -1.02 9.64 3.92
N GLU A 45 -1.81 10.09 2.94
CA GLU A 45 -2.47 9.20 1.98
C GLU A 45 -1.44 8.42 1.14
N PRO A 46 -1.50 7.07 1.11
CA PRO A 46 -0.55 6.26 0.37
C PRO A 46 -0.76 6.39 -1.13
N LYS A 47 0.36 6.48 -1.86
CA LYS A 47 0.38 6.53 -3.31
C LYS A 47 1.64 5.86 -3.83
N ASP A 48 1.53 5.04 -4.88
CA ASP A 48 2.69 4.43 -5.52
C ASP A 48 3.69 5.50 -5.96
N ASN A 49 4.96 5.18 -5.78
CA ASN A 49 6.10 5.99 -6.19
C ASN A 49 6.16 7.36 -5.51
N VAL A 50 5.47 7.50 -4.37
CA VAL A 50 5.58 8.64 -3.46
C VAL A 50 6.14 8.10 -2.14
N PRO A 51 7.31 8.58 -1.68
CA PRO A 51 7.96 8.03 -0.49
C PRO A 51 7.31 8.56 0.79
N ARG A 52 6.06 8.14 1.02
CA ARG A 52 5.21 8.60 2.12
C ARG A 52 4.66 7.40 2.88
N THR A 53 4.77 7.45 4.20
CA THR A 53 4.24 6.41 5.08
C THR A 53 2.71 6.50 5.16
N PRO A 54 1.96 5.41 4.98
CA PRO A 54 0.50 5.43 5.11
C PRO A 54 0.07 5.84 6.52
N GLU A 55 -0.82 6.82 6.63
CA GLU A 55 -1.54 7.12 7.87
C GLU A 55 -2.75 6.19 8.02
N GLY A 56 -2.97 5.66 9.23
CA GLY A 56 -4.09 4.77 9.52
C GLY A 56 -3.77 3.71 10.55
N THR A 57 -4.66 2.71 10.65
CA THR A 57 -4.48 1.53 11.51
C THR A 57 -4.51 0.27 10.65
N PHE A 58 -3.43 -0.50 10.67
CA PHE A 58 -3.21 -1.62 9.76
C PHE A 58 -2.86 -2.89 10.53
N ALA A 59 -3.22 -4.05 9.97
CA ALA A 59 -2.77 -5.32 10.49
C ALA A 59 -1.28 -5.55 10.17
N LEU A 60 -0.63 -6.35 11.01
CA LEU A 60 0.68 -6.94 10.72
C LEU A 60 0.47 -8.43 10.50
N ASP A 61 0.84 -8.96 9.32
CA ASP A 61 0.41 -10.30 8.90
C ASP A 61 1.55 -11.27 8.53
N GLN A 62 2.51 -10.87 7.70
CA GLN A 62 3.62 -11.70 7.21
C GLN A 62 4.95 -11.08 7.61
N ALA A 63 5.72 -11.79 8.42
CA ALA A 63 7.11 -11.44 8.72
C ALA A 63 8.06 -12.08 7.70
N PHE A 64 9.23 -11.47 7.53
CA PHE A 64 10.31 -12.01 6.72
C PHE A 64 11.65 -11.41 7.13
N GLY A 65 12.74 -11.92 6.56
CA GLY A 65 14.03 -11.29 6.69
C GLY A 65 15.12 -12.04 5.95
N ARG A 66 16.25 -11.38 5.71
CA ARG A 66 17.47 -12.01 5.16
C ARG A 66 18.08 -13.00 6.15
N GLU A 67 17.89 -12.73 7.45
CA GLU A 67 18.35 -13.56 8.54
C GLU A 67 17.34 -14.68 8.87
N ALA A 68 17.81 -15.68 9.61
CA ALA A 68 16.94 -16.75 10.10
C ALA A 68 15.84 -16.21 11.04
N ASN A 69 14.74 -16.95 11.16
CA ASN A 69 13.64 -16.59 12.05
C ASN A 69 14.16 -16.33 13.49
N PRO A 70 13.92 -15.15 14.09
CA PRO A 70 14.41 -14.81 15.43
C PRO A 70 13.65 -15.51 16.58
N GLY A 71 12.71 -16.40 16.26
CA GLY A 71 11.79 -17.03 17.22
C GLY A 71 10.39 -16.41 17.23
N THR A 72 9.98 -15.73 16.15
CA THR A 72 8.63 -15.16 16.02
C THR A 72 7.57 -16.24 15.85
N LYS A 73 6.37 -15.97 16.38
CA LYS A 73 5.16 -16.74 16.11
C LYS A 73 4.44 -16.32 14.83
N MET A 74 4.78 -15.15 14.27
CA MET A 74 4.24 -14.71 13.00
C MET A 74 4.67 -15.68 11.88
N PRO A 75 3.88 -15.84 10.80
CA PRO A 75 4.37 -16.43 9.57
C PRO A 75 5.69 -15.75 9.18
N TYR A 76 6.73 -16.56 8.89
CA TYR A 76 8.07 -16.06 8.57
C TYR A 76 8.65 -16.84 7.40
N PHE A 77 9.15 -16.12 6.39
CA PHE A 77 10.03 -16.70 5.38
C PHE A 77 11.39 -16.02 5.41
N GLN A 78 12.45 -16.80 5.24
CA GLN A 78 13.79 -16.23 5.05
C GLN A 78 13.96 -15.86 3.58
N ALA A 79 14.16 -14.57 3.32
CA ALA A 79 14.30 -14.03 1.98
C ALA A 79 15.58 -14.55 1.32
N THR A 80 15.48 -14.81 0.02
CA THR A 80 16.57 -15.18 -0.88
C THR A 80 16.59 -14.21 -2.05
N ARG A 81 17.60 -14.31 -2.93
CA ARG A 81 17.68 -13.50 -4.15
C ARG A 81 16.49 -13.66 -5.10
N GLN A 82 15.64 -14.67 -4.89
CA GLN A 82 14.43 -14.90 -5.69
C GLN A 82 13.17 -14.31 -5.05
N ASP A 83 13.25 -13.75 -3.85
CA ASP A 83 12.08 -13.23 -3.14
C ASP A 83 11.92 -11.74 -3.46
N TRP A 84 10.78 -11.41 -4.09
CA TRP A 84 10.41 -10.06 -4.49
C TRP A 84 9.11 -9.65 -3.81
N TRP A 85 8.98 -8.37 -3.47
CA TRP A 85 7.68 -7.75 -3.34
C TRP A 85 7.33 -7.08 -4.66
N ASP A 86 6.27 -7.57 -5.31
CA ASP A 86 5.84 -7.08 -6.60
C ASP A 86 5.15 -5.72 -6.43
N SER A 87 5.79 -4.66 -6.92
CA SER A 87 5.26 -3.29 -6.91
C SER A 87 4.92 -2.81 -8.32
N ASN A 88 4.88 -3.72 -9.29
CA ASN A 88 4.48 -3.40 -10.65
C ASN A 88 2.96 -3.22 -10.72
N MET A 89 2.49 -1.98 -10.84
CA MET A 89 1.07 -1.64 -10.92
C MET A 89 0.29 -2.32 -12.06
N LYS A 90 0.98 -2.87 -13.06
CA LYS A 90 0.36 -3.62 -14.17
C LYS A 90 0.35 -5.13 -13.94
N SER A 91 0.98 -5.60 -12.86
CA SER A 91 1.12 -7.02 -12.58
C SER A 91 -0.15 -7.59 -11.92
N PRO A 92 -0.58 -8.82 -12.28
CA PRO A 92 -1.65 -9.51 -11.57
C PRO A 92 -1.29 -9.86 -10.12
N THR A 93 0.00 -9.83 -9.77
CA THR A 93 0.52 -10.07 -8.42
C THR A 93 0.94 -8.80 -7.70
N TYR A 94 0.48 -7.63 -8.15
CA TYR A 94 0.78 -6.36 -7.49
C TYR A 94 0.51 -6.39 -5.97
N ASN A 95 1.42 -5.76 -5.23
CA ASN A 95 1.48 -5.70 -3.78
C ASN A 95 1.44 -7.08 -3.11
N THR A 96 2.21 -8.04 -3.62
CA THR A 96 2.38 -9.36 -3.01
C THR A 96 3.82 -9.83 -3.04
N HIS A 97 4.16 -10.73 -2.10
CA HIS A 97 5.39 -11.50 -2.17
C HIS A 97 5.30 -12.53 -3.30
N VAL A 98 6.30 -12.54 -4.17
CA VAL A 98 6.46 -13.51 -5.26
C VAL A 98 7.87 -14.08 -5.29
N ARG A 99 7.99 -15.34 -5.71
CA ARG A 99 9.28 -15.99 -5.97
C ARG A 99 9.56 -16.03 -7.46
N SER A 100 10.65 -15.41 -7.89
CA SER A 100 11.04 -15.35 -9.30
C SER A 100 12.54 -15.14 -9.47
N ALA A 101 13.12 -15.76 -10.50
CA ALA A 101 14.51 -15.52 -10.92
C ALA A 101 14.72 -14.14 -11.56
N LYS A 102 13.65 -13.49 -12.02
CA LYS A 102 13.67 -12.16 -12.64
C LYS A 102 12.73 -11.22 -11.90
N SER A 103 13.07 -9.94 -11.87
CA SER A 103 12.19 -8.90 -11.33
C SER A 103 10.81 -8.95 -12.01
N PRO A 104 9.70 -8.81 -11.25
CA PRO A 104 8.35 -8.60 -11.80
C PRO A 104 8.20 -7.29 -12.61
N GLY A 105 9.22 -6.44 -12.64
CA GLY A 105 9.23 -5.14 -13.31
C GLY A 105 8.69 -4.01 -12.42
N GLY A 106 8.54 -2.81 -13.00
CA GLY A 106 8.17 -1.62 -12.23
C GLY A 106 9.13 -1.35 -11.08
N ASP A 107 8.60 -0.85 -9.97
CA ASP A 107 9.36 -0.55 -8.75
C ASP A 107 9.42 -1.75 -7.78
N SER A 108 9.29 -2.98 -8.30
CA SER A 108 9.31 -4.20 -7.49
C SER A 108 10.61 -4.35 -6.73
N GLU A 109 10.52 -4.69 -5.46
CA GLU A 109 11.65 -4.72 -4.55
C GLU A 109 12.18 -6.13 -4.36
N ASN A 110 13.50 -6.33 -4.49
CA ASN A 110 14.14 -7.60 -4.14
C ASN A 110 14.44 -7.62 -2.64
N LEU A 111 13.74 -8.49 -1.89
CA LEU A 111 13.77 -8.48 -0.43
C LEU A 111 15.13 -8.89 0.15
N TYR A 112 15.95 -9.61 -0.61
CA TYR A 112 17.30 -9.98 -0.17
C TYR A 112 18.36 -8.95 -0.56
N ASP A 113 18.28 -8.42 -1.78
CA ASP A 113 19.25 -7.46 -2.31
C ASP A 113 19.07 -6.04 -1.75
N SER A 114 17.92 -5.73 -1.13
CA SER A 114 17.74 -4.50 -0.32
C SER A 114 18.66 -4.44 0.91
N GLY A 115 19.33 -5.53 1.27
CA GLY A 115 20.39 -5.50 2.28
C GLY A 115 19.89 -5.41 3.73
N PRO A 116 20.73 -4.90 4.66
CA PRO A 116 20.49 -5.02 6.10
C PRO A 116 19.18 -4.41 6.63
N VAL A 117 18.57 -3.48 5.89
CA VAL A 117 17.27 -2.91 6.24
C VAL A 117 16.18 -3.98 6.33
N TYR A 118 16.33 -5.10 5.61
CA TYR A 118 15.45 -6.27 5.64
C TYR A 118 16.09 -7.49 6.29
N ASP A 119 17.04 -7.30 7.22
CA ASP A 119 17.44 -8.41 8.09
C ASP A 119 16.25 -8.97 8.86
N TYR A 120 15.34 -8.09 9.30
CA TYR A 120 14.07 -8.43 9.95
C TYR A 120 12.99 -7.42 9.55
N ALA A 121 11.85 -7.90 9.08
CA ALA A 121 10.74 -7.07 8.65
C ALA A 121 9.38 -7.75 8.91
N VAL A 122 8.33 -6.95 8.95
CA VAL A 122 6.94 -7.41 8.92
C VAL A 122 6.09 -6.50 8.05
N ASN A 123 5.23 -7.11 7.25
CA ASN A 123 4.30 -6.42 6.37
C ASN A 123 3.28 -5.59 7.14
N ILE A 124 3.14 -4.34 6.73
CA ILE A 124 2.05 -3.45 7.13
C ILE A 124 0.98 -3.60 6.05
N ALA A 125 -0.10 -4.32 6.38
CA ALA A 125 -1.19 -4.63 5.48
C ALA A 125 -2.09 -3.41 5.21
N HIS A 126 -1.50 -2.35 4.66
CA HIS A 126 -2.14 -1.07 4.37
C HIS A 126 -3.04 -1.10 3.13
N ASN A 127 -2.69 -1.93 2.14
CA ASN A 127 -3.41 -2.09 0.88
C ASN A 127 -3.72 -3.59 0.61
N PRO A 128 -4.53 -4.25 1.46
CA PRO A 128 -4.78 -5.69 1.37
C PRO A 128 -5.61 -6.08 0.15
N GLN A 129 -6.37 -5.16 -0.42
CA GLN A 129 -7.08 -5.34 -1.70
C GLN A 129 -6.17 -5.19 -2.92
N ARG A 130 -4.89 -4.84 -2.72
CA ARG A 130 -3.88 -4.74 -3.79
C ARG A 130 -4.30 -3.80 -4.90
N VAL A 131 -4.87 -2.65 -4.54
CA VAL A 131 -5.33 -1.67 -5.51
C VAL A 131 -4.13 -0.86 -5.97
N PRO A 132 -3.75 -0.88 -7.27
CA PRO A 132 -2.69 -0.03 -7.78
C PRO A 132 -3.02 1.44 -7.55
N GLY A 133 -2.00 2.24 -7.24
CA GLY A 133 -2.14 3.65 -6.89
C GLY A 133 -2.24 3.90 -5.38
N LYS A 134 -2.32 2.84 -4.55
CA LYS A 134 -2.42 2.92 -3.08
C LYS A 134 -1.15 2.45 -2.36
N ALA A 135 -0.02 2.53 -3.04
CA ALA A 135 1.28 2.05 -2.58
C ALA A 135 1.36 0.54 -2.35
N SER A 136 2.60 0.07 -2.28
CA SER A 136 2.99 -1.31 -2.09
C SER A 136 4.26 -1.38 -1.25
N ALA A 137 4.65 -2.57 -0.81
CA ALA A 137 5.91 -2.81 -0.08
C ALA A 137 6.09 -1.92 1.18
N MET A 138 5.04 -1.76 1.98
CA MET A 138 5.11 -1.01 3.24
C MET A 138 5.40 -1.96 4.39
N PHE A 139 6.56 -1.81 5.01
CA PHE A 139 7.03 -2.69 6.08
C PHE A 139 7.36 -1.92 7.35
N LEU A 140 7.28 -2.60 8.49
CA LEU A 140 8.06 -2.25 9.67
C LEU A 140 9.36 -3.04 9.61
N HIS A 141 10.52 -2.38 9.55
CA HIS A 141 11.81 -3.04 9.31
C HIS A 141 13.01 -2.39 10.03
N VAL A 142 14.21 -2.89 9.77
CA VAL A 142 15.47 -2.39 10.36
C VAL A 142 15.89 -1.07 9.72
N THR A 143 16.26 -0.09 10.55
CA THR A 143 16.75 1.21 10.08
C THR A 143 18.21 1.17 9.66
N ASN A 144 18.55 2.00 8.68
CA ASN A 144 19.91 2.40 8.33
C ASN A 144 20.24 3.83 8.83
N GLY A 145 19.34 4.48 9.56
CA GLY A 145 19.49 5.84 10.07
C GLY A 145 18.92 6.94 9.17
N GLU A 146 18.33 6.59 8.02
CA GLU A 146 17.81 7.54 7.03
C GLU A 146 16.28 7.42 6.85
N PRO A 147 15.62 8.46 6.30
CA PRO A 147 14.23 8.35 5.85
C PRO A 147 14.02 7.22 4.84
N THR A 148 12.85 6.60 4.87
CA THR A 148 12.48 5.43 4.04
C THR A 148 11.77 5.87 2.74
N GLN A 149 11.37 4.88 1.93
CA GLN A 149 10.45 5.08 0.80
C GLN A 149 8.96 4.93 1.18
N GLY A 150 8.64 4.98 2.47
CA GLY A 150 7.27 4.88 3.00
C GLY A 150 7.15 3.88 4.15
N CYS A 151 8.08 2.97 4.29
CA CYS A 151 8.18 2.07 5.44
C CYS A 151 8.35 2.79 6.78
N VAL A 152 8.16 2.06 7.88
CA VAL A 152 8.58 2.46 9.22
C VAL A 152 9.85 1.70 9.56
N ALA A 153 10.93 2.39 9.94
CA ALA A 153 12.20 1.72 10.27
C ALA A 153 12.69 2.02 11.69
N ILE A 154 13.20 1.00 12.39
CA ILE A 154 13.67 1.06 13.79
C ILE A 154 14.97 0.28 14.00
N ASP A 155 15.58 0.41 15.18
CA ASP A 155 16.78 -0.35 15.57
C ASP A 155 16.62 -1.88 15.35
N ARG A 156 17.70 -2.53 14.92
CA ARG A 156 17.72 -3.96 14.55
C ARG A 156 17.39 -4.88 15.72
N GLU A 157 17.98 -4.65 16.89
CA GLU A 157 17.76 -5.51 18.05
C GLU A 157 16.36 -5.32 18.63
N LEU A 158 15.84 -4.10 18.59
CA LEU A 158 14.43 -3.87 18.89
C LEU A 158 13.50 -4.52 17.87
N MET A 159 13.81 -4.48 16.57
CA MET A 159 12.99 -5.12 15.55
C MET A 159 12.87 -6.63 15.78
N LYS A 160 13.98 -7.30 16.14
CA LYS A 160 13.97 -8.72 16.56
C LYS A 160 13.05 -8.95 17.76
N LYS A 161 13.16 -8.12 18.81
CA LYS A 161 12.29 -8.21 20.00
C LYS A 161 10.82 -8.02 19.66
N ILE A 162 10.50 -7.07 18.77
CA ILE A 162 9.14 -6.86 18.27
C ILE A 162 8.66 -8.13 17.55
N LEU A 163 9.42 -8.70 16.62
CA LEU A 163 9.01 -9.93 15.93
C LEU A 163 8.74 -11.08 16.91
N VAL A 164 9.60 -11.31 17.90
CA VAL A 164 9.41 -12.35 18.92
C VAL A 164 8.14 -12.11 19.76
N TRP A 165 7.83 -10.85 20.04
CA TRP A 165 6.64 -10.46 20.80
C TRP A 165 5.34 -10.54 19.99
N LEU A 166 5.38 -10.27 18.69
CA LEU A 166 4.22 -10.37 17.82
C LEU A 166 3.66 -11.79 17.81
N ASP A 167 2.35 -11.88 18.01
CA ASP A 167 1.61 -13.14 18.07
C ASP A 167 0.38 -13.02 17.15
N PRO A 168 0.27 -13.81 16.07
CA PRO A 168 -0.84 -13.69 15.13
C PRO A 168 -2.20 -13.97 15.78
N ALA A 169 -2.24 -14.76 16.86
CA ALA A 169 -3.48 -15.03 17.62
C ALA A 169 -3.98 -13.79 18.39
N LYS A 170 -3.13 -12.77 18.57
CA LYS A 170 -3.50 -11.50 19.21
C LYS A 170 -3.89 -10.41 18.20
N HIS A 171 -3.97 -10.74 16.91
CA HIS A 171 -4.32 -9.82 15.83
C HIS A 171 -3.52 -8.50 15.89
N PRO A 172 -2.19 -8.56 15.75
CA PRO A 172 -1.35 -7.40 15.95
C PRO A 172 -1.66 -6.32 14.91
N LYS A 173 -1.65 -5.07 15.38
CA LYS A 173 -1.93 -3.87 14.59
C LYS A 173 -0.87 -2.82 14.83
N ILE A 174 -0.70 -1.94 13.84
CA ILE A 174 0.09 -0.73 13.89
C ILE A 174 -0.79 0.48 13.56
N THR A 175 -0.76 1.50 14.40
CA THR A 175 -1.39 2.81 14.16
C THR A 175 -0.30 3.81 13.82
N ILE A 176 -0.45 4.53 12.72
CA ILE A 176 0.48 5.55 12.25
C ILE A 176 -0.30 6.85 12.08
N GLY A 177 0.14 7.94 12.72
CA GLY A 177 -0.53 9.22 12.54
C GLY A 177 0.07 10.38 13.32
N VAL A 178 -0.38 11.59 12.97
CA VAL A 178 0.02 12.83 13.63
C VAL A 178 -0.55 12.90 15.05
N ASN A 179 0.31 13.11 16.04
CA ASN A 179 -0.07 13.17 17.45
C ASN A 179 -0.95 11.97 17.89
N ALA A 180 -0.74 10.80 17.28
CA ALA A 180 -1.45 9.58 17.64
C ALA A 180 -1.21 9.24 19.11
N ALA A 181 -2.31 9.05 19.84
CA ALA A 181 -2.30 8.75 21.27
C ALA A 181 -2.02 7.27 21.55
N ALA A 182 -1.69 6.96 22.80
CA ALA A 182 -1.70 5.58 23.29
C ALA A 182 -3.09 4.94 23.11
N PRO A 183 -3.17 3.63 22.83
CA PRO A 183 -4.45 2.97 22.65
C PRO A 183 -5.29 2.99 23.94
N THR A 184 -6.59 3.25 23.78
CA THR A 184 -7.60 3.14 24.84
C THR A 184 -8.65 2.11 24.43
N GLY A 185 -9.26 1.41 25.40
CA GLY A 185 -10.31 0.43 25.11
C GLY A 185 -9.85 -0.75 24.24
N ASP A 186 -10.66 -1.17 23.28
CA ASP A 186 -10.30 -2.19 22.29
C ASP A 186 -9.37 -1.61 21.20
N ALA A 187 -8.49 -2.45 20.66
CA ALA A 187 -7.57 -2.04 19.61
C ALA A 187 -8.38 -1.51 18.41
N PRO A 188 -8.15 -0.25 17.94
CA PRO A 188 -8.92 0.32 16.85
C PRO A 188 -9.03 -0.65 15.67
N SER A 189 -10.23 -0.76 15.11
CA SER A 189 -10.48 -1.52 13.88
C SER A 189 -9.55 -1.03 12.77
N THR A 190 -9.22 -1.90 11.81
CA THR A 190 -8.41 -1.49 10.66
C THR A 190 -9.18 -0.40 9.89
N THR A 191 -8.71 0.84 9.98
CA THR A 191 -9.30 1.96 9.24
C THR A 191 -8.56 2.05 7.91
N ALA A 192 -9.27 1.81 6.81
CA ALA A 192 -8.82 2.26 5.49
C ALA A 192 -8.60 3.80 5.54
N PRO A 193 -7.72 4.37 4.72
CA PRO A 193 -7.47 5.82 4.74
C PRO A 193 -8.79 6.57 4.69
N SER A 194 -9.01 7.46 5.65
CA SER A 194 -10.11 8.42 5.66
C SER A 194 -9.95 9.30 4.43
N GLY A 195 -10.62 8.94 3.35
CA GLY A 195 -10.96 9.91 2.32
C GLY A 195 -11.76 11.01 3.00
N THR A 196 -11.28 12.24 2.91
CA THR A 196 -12.16 13.39 3.05
C THR A 196 -13.35 13.14 2.14
N THR A 197 -14.54 13.04 2.72
CA THR A 197 -15.81 12.98 2.00
C THR A 197 -15.82 14.08 0.94
N PRO A 198 -15.90 13.75 -0.37
CA PRO A 198 -16.26 14.76 -1.34
C PRO A 198 -17.66 15.22 -0.96
N THR A 199 -17.82 16.49 -0.61
CA THR A 199 -19.14 17.13 -0.65
C THR A 199 -19.76 16.82 -2.00
N THR A 200 -20.97 16.27 -1.95
CA THR A 200 -21.84 15.97 -3.09
C THR A 200 -21.64 17.00 -4.20
N PRO A 201 -21.25 16.60 -5.42
CA PRO A 201 -21.38 17.49 -6.56
C PRO A 201 -22.87 17.75 -6.74
N THR A 202 -23.30 18.98 -6.51
CA THR A 202 -24.56 19.47 -7.06
C THR A 202 -24.52 19.22 -8.56
N THR A 203 -25.52 18.47 -9.05
CA THR A 203 -25.78 18.22 -10.46
C THR A 203 -25.64 19.51 -11.27
N PRO A 204 -24.76 19.57 -12.29
CA PRO A 204 -24.90 20.58 -13.32
C PRO A 204 -26.15 20.20 -14.12
N THR A 205 -27.15 21.06 -14.14
CA THR A 205 -28.25 21.01 -15.10
C THR A 205 -27.66 21.03 -16.51
N THR A 206 -27.69 19.90 -17.19
CA THR A 206 -27.42 19.81 -18.62
C THR A 206 -28.55 20.50 -19.38
N PRO A 207 -28.29 21.44 -20.31
CA PRO A 207 -29.31 21.85 -21.26
C PRO A 207 -29.67 20.64 -22.13
N SER A 208 -30.95 20.28 -22.16
CA SER A 208 -31.48 19.24 -23.03
C SER A 208 -31.11 19.54 -24.49
N LEU A 209 -30.35 18.65 -25.13
CA LEU A 209 -30.26 18.59 -26.59
C LEU A 209 -31.52 17.89 -27.13
N PRO A 210 -32.12 18.38 -28.23
CA PRO A 210 -33.30 17.76 -28.82
C PRO A 210 -32.99 16.33 -29.31
N GLY A 211 -33.98 15.45 -29.20
CA GLY A 211 -33.89 14.08 -29.66
C GLY A 211 -33.68 14.01 -31.17
N VAL A 212 -32.97 12.97 -31.63
CA VAL A 212 -32.66 12.70 -33.04
C VAL A 212 -33.93 12.49 -33.91
N SER A 213 -35.11 12.41 -33.28
CA SER A 213 -36.41 12.39 -33.94
C SER A 213 -36.86 13.73 -34.54
N ASP A 214 -36.24 14.86 -34.15
CA ASP A 214 -36.66 16.21 -34.57
C ASP A 214 -35.78 16.84 -35.67
N ILE A 215 -34.76 16.13 -36.18
CA ILE A 215 -33.82 16.67 -37.19
C ILE A 215 -33.92 15.98 -38.56
N LEU A 216 -34.63 14.86 -38.67
CA LEU A 216 -34.73 14.10 -39.93
C LEU A 216 -36.19 13.93 -40.35
N GLY A 217 -36.62 14.80 -41.26
CA GLY A 217 -37.80 14.54 -42.07
C GLY A 217 -37.64 13.25 -42.88
N ASP A 218 -38.77 12.58 -43.11
CA ASP A 218 -38.96 11.18 -43.53
C ASP A 218 -38.44 10.80 -44.95
N LYS A 219 -37.26 11.25 -45.37
CA LYS A 219 -36.67 10.93 -46.69
C LYS A 219 -35.17 10.64 -46.71
N GLY A 220 -34.51 10.54 -45.55
CA GLY A 220 -33.04 10.47 -45.49
C GLY A 220 -32.42 9.06 -45.51
N LEU A 221 -33.18 8.00 -45.21
CA LEU A 221 -32.59 6.66 -45.03
C LEU A 221 -32.47 5.82 -46.30
N SER A 222 -33.22 6.15 -47.37
CA SER A 222 -33.20 5.39 -48.63
C SER A 222 -32.07 5.78 -49.59
N ASP A 223 -31.43 6.95 -49.41
CA ASP A 223 -30.36 7.42 -50.31
C ASP A 223 -28.93 7.12 -49.82
N LEU A 224 -28.73 6.86 -48.51
CA LEU A 224 -27.39 6.49 -48.00
C LEU A 224 -27.03 5.02 -48.22
N LEU A 225 -28.02 4.15 -48.44
CA LEU A 225 -27.80 2.73 -48.72
C LEU A 225 -27.37 2.45 -50.18
N THR A 226 -27.53 3.43 -51.08
CA THR A 226 -27.14 3.29 -52.49
C THR A 226 -25.68 3.70 -52.75
N GLN A 227 -25.00 4.36 -51.80
CA GLN A 227 -23.58 4.75 -51.93
C GLN A 227 -22.57 3.78 -51.28
N LEU A 228 -23.03 2.74 -50.58
CA LEU A 228 -22.16 1.77 -49.89
C LEU A 228 -21.98 0.43 -50.65
N VAL A 229 -22.51 0.31 -51.87
CA VAL A 229 -22.43 -0.94 -52.67
C VAL A 229 -21.48 -0.82 -53.89
N ASN A 230 -20.85 0.33 -54.11
CA ASN A 230 -20.05 0.58 -55.33
C ASN A 230 -18.53 0.68 -55.13
N LEU A 231 -17.94 0.00 -54.15
CA LEU A 231 -16.47 -0.09 -54.06
C LEU A 231 -16.02 -1.54 -53.84
N ILE A 232 -15.30 -2.02 -54.88
CA ILE A 232 -14.50 -3.26 -55.06
C ILE A 232 -15.18 -4.26 -56.04
N PRO A 233 -14.52 -4.80 -57.11
CA PRO A 233 -13.08 -4.81 -57.52
C PRO A 233 -12.85 -4.32 -58.99
N THR A 234 -11.65 -4.11 -59.57
CA THR A 234 -10.68 -5.12 -60.08
C THR A 234 -9.46 -4.48 -60.79
N LEU A 235 -8.27 -5.04 -60.51
CA LEU A 235 -7.16 -5.48 -61.41
C LEU A 235 -6.36 -4.56 -62.38
N LEU A 236 -5.08 -4.98 -62.54
CA LEU A 236 -4.00 -4.64 -63.51
C LEU A 236 -3.03 -3.54 -63.00
N GLY A 237 -1.73 -3.72 -62.73
CA GLY A 237 -0.73 -4.67 -63.18
C GLY A 237 0.21 -4.01 -64.20
N THR A 238 1.47 -3.66 -63.84
CA THR A 238 2.73 -3.92 -64.59
C THR A 238 3.96 -3.20 -63.99
N LYS A 239 5.01 -4.01 -63.79
CA LYS A 239 6.48 -3.77 -63.75
C LYS A 239 7.07 -2.74 -62.79
#